data_AF-A0A2T5GRV4-F1
#
_entry.id   AF-A0A2T5GRV4-F1
#
_cell.length_a   1.000
_cell.length_b   1.000
_cell.length_c   1.000
_cell.angle_alpha   90.00
_cell.angle_beta   90.00
_cell.angle_gamma   90.00
#
_symmetry.space_group_name_H-M   'P 1'
#
loop_
_entity.id
_entity.type
_entity.pdbx_description
1 polymer ?
#
loop_
_entity_poly.entity_id
_entity_poly.type
_entity_poly.pdbx_seq_one_letter_code
_entity_poly.pdbx_strand_id
1 'polypeptide(L)'
;MRIGLGAAFAATGLILSSALLSACGDKDAQRAQADANAVGFVPPSVTSRLDFGASMERRFRTLDRNADDRVTKDELPSPNARIKAFDRNKDGVITAIEWSEGTLAWFDRMDLNHDGTVTSEERAESRKRQ
;
A
#
# COMPACT_ATOMS: atom_id res chain seq x y z
N MET A 1 1.76 77.42 -27.84
CA MET A 1 2.94 77.98 -27.12
C MET A 1 3.43 76.96 -26.09
N ARG A 2 4.68 77.05 -25.61
CA ARG A 2 5.36 76.08 -24.68
C ARG A 2 5.39 76.68 -23.24
N ILE A 3 5.85 76.06 -22.15
CA ILE A 3 6.68 74.86 -21.87
C ILE A 3 6.22 74.22 -20.52
N GLY A 4 6.44 72.90 -20.29
CA GLY A 4 6.48 72.27 -18.95
C GLY A 4 5.51 71.08 -18.79
N LEU A 5 5.90 69.79 -18.73
CA LEU A 5 7.17 69.09 -18.45
C LEU A 5 7.64 69.11 -16.98
N GLY A 6 7.48 67.99 -16.27
CA GLY A 6 8.24 67.70 -15.04
C GLY A 6 7.53 66.92 -13.92
N ALA A 7 7.45 65.58 -14.02
CA ALA A 7 7.40 64.67 -12.86
C ALA A 7 7.93 63.30 -13.30
N ALA A 8 8.90 62.74 -12.57
CA ALA A 8 9.73 61.63 -13.07
C ALA A 8 9.12 60.25 -12.79
N PHE A 9 8.98 59.44 -13.84
CA PHE A 9 8.94 57.98 -13.69
C PHE A 9 10.38 57.47 -13.55
N ALA A 10 10.76 57.07 -12.33
CA ALA A 10 12.06 56.46 -12.08
C ALA A 10 12.10 55.06 -12.72
N ALA A 11 12.99 54.86 -13.67
CA ALA A 11 13.22 53.57 -14.30
C ALA A 11 14.14 52.70 -13.44
N THR A 12 13.66 51.55 -13.00
CA THR A 12 14.48 50.39 -12.64
C THR A 12 14.04 49.20 -13.47
N GLY A 13 14.51 49.16 -14.72
CA GLY A 13 14.32 48.00 -15.58
C GLY A 13 15.35 46.93 -15.29
N LEU A 14 14.94 45.65 -15.31
CA LEU A 14 15.84 44.56 -15.68
C LEU A 14 15.08 43.42 -16.38
N ILE A 15 15.17 43.45 -17.73
CA ILE A 15 15.34 42.30 -18.64
C ILE A 15 14.23 41.22 -18.68
N LEU A 16 13.60 41.11 -19.85
CA LEU A 16 12.94 39.88 -20.30
C LEU A 16 13.97 38.75 -20.45
N SER A 17 13.71 37.58 -19.87
CA SER A 17 14.35 36.32 -20.27
C SER A 17 13.32 35.20 -20.35
N SER A 18 12.90 34.91 -21.57
CA SER A 18 12.18 33.69 -21.93
C SER A 18 13.03 32.45 -21.66
N ALA A 19 12.49 31.48 -20.90
CA ALA A 19 13.06 30.13 -20.78
C ALA A 19 12.00 29.09 -21.16
N LEU A 20 11.98 28.72 -22.44
CA LEU A 20 11.33 27.51 -22.93
C LEU A 20 12.07 26.27 -22.39
N LEU A 21 11.34 25.17 -22.18
CA LEU A 21 11.85 23.82 -21.97
C LEU A 21 12.92 23.63 -20.87
N SER A 22 12.46 23.30 -19.66
CA SER A 22 13.15 22.31 -18.82
C SER A 22 12.14 21.41 -18.11
N ALA A 23 11.57 20.48 -18.88
CA ALA A 23 11.04 19.25 -18.31
C ALA A 23 12.23 18.31 -18.03
N CYS A 24 12.17 17.57 -16.91
CA CYS A 24 13.22 16.68 -16.39
C CYS A 24 14.38 17.38 -15.62
N GLY A 25 14.08 17.86 -14.42
CA GLY A 25 15.07 18.23 -13.41
C GLY A 25 14.47 18.25 -11.99
N ASP A 26 13.41 19.03 -11.80
CA ASP A 26 12.77 19.22 -10.49
C ASP A 26 12.09 17.95 -9.93
N LYS A 27 11.51 17.11 -10.80
CA LYS A 27 10.68 15.97 -10.35
C LYS A 27 11.45 14.95 -9.52
N ASP A 28 12.72 14.71 -9.82
CA ASP A 28 13.51 13.70 -9.11
C ASP A 28 14.11 14.27 -7.81
N ALA A 29 14.39 15.58 -7.76
CA ALA A 29 14.69 16.28 -6.51
C ALA A 29 13.46 16.34 -5.58
N GLN A 30 12.28 16.64 -6.12
CA GLN A 30 11.01 16.65 -5.39
C GLN A 30 10.61 15.25 -4.90
N ARG A 31 10.86 14.20 -5.70
CA ARG A 31 10.71 12.80 -5.28
C ARG A 31 11.69 12.46 -4.16
N ALA A 32 12.98 12.71 -4.33
CA ALA A 32 13.98 12.45 -3.30
C ALA A 32 13.67 13.18 -1.99
N GLN A 33 13.14 14.42 -2.06
CA GLN A 33 12.68 15.17 -0.89
C GLN A 33 11.40 14.58 -0.28
N ALA A 34 10.45 14.11 -1.09
CA ALA A 34 9.24 13.44 -0.62
C ALA A 34 9.56 12.08 0.03
N ASP A 35 10.46 11.30 -0.57
CA ASP A 35 10.96 10.02 -0.06
C ASP A 35 11.72 10.24 1.27
N ALA A 36 12.55 11.29 1.36
CA ALA A 36 13.22 11.70 2.60
C ALA A 36 12.21 12.12 3.69
N ASN A 37 11.14 12.84 3.32
CA ASN A 37 10.06 13.22 4.24
C ASN A 37 9.17 12.02 4.62
N ALA A 38 9.15 10.96 3.83
CA ALA A 38 8.39 9.73 4.08
C ALA A 38 9.16 8.68 4.90
N VAL A 39 10.42 8.93 5.27
CA VAL A 39 11.21 8.02 6.10
C VAL A 39 10.52 7.77 7.44
N GLY A 40 10.07 6.53 7.65
CA GLY A 40 9.34 6.12 8.86
C GLY A 40 7.83 6.41 8.84
N PHE A 41 7.31 7.09 7.81
CA PHE A 41 5.87 7.26 7.63
C PHE A 41 5.25 5.98 7.05
N VAL A 42 4.49 5.26 7.88
CA VAL A 42 3.59 4.19 7.42
C VAL A 42 2.18 4.76 7.40
N PRO A 43 1.52 4.91 6.24
CA PRO A 43 0.16 5.43 6.18
C PRO A 43 -0.80 4.49 6.94
N PRO A 44 -1.75 5.02 7.72
CA PRO A 44 -2.74 4.20 8.38
C PRO A 44 -3.61 3.49 7.34
N SER A 45 -3.98 2.24 7.64
CA SER A 45 -4.73 1.38 6.73
C SER A 45 -5.97 0.86 7.40
N VAL A 46 -7.14 1.04 6.80
CA VAL A 46 -8.36 0.32 7.16
C VAL A 46 -8.61 -0.72 6.07
N THR A 47 -8.88 -1.97 6.46
CA THR A 47 -9.17 -3.06 5.52
C THR A 47 -10.48 -3.72 5.93
N SER A 48 -11.50 -3.68 5.07
CA SER A 48 -12.77 -4.35 5.38
C SER A 48 -12.63 -5.87 5.30
N ARG A 49 -13.53 -6.60 5.95
CA ARG A 49 -13.64 -8.07 5.81
C ARG A 49 -13.74 -8.53 4.35
N LEU A 50 -14.47 -7.78 3.51
CA LEU A 50 -14.63 -8.09 2.09
C LEU A 50 -13.30 -7.94 1.33
N ASP A 51 -12.60 -6.83 1.53
CA ASP A 51 -11.32 -6.55 0.86
C ASP A 51 -10.24 -7.53 1.29
N PHE A 52 -10.25 -7.92 2.58
CA PHE A 52 -9.36 -8.94 3.11
C PHE A 52 -9.63 -10.31 2.47
N GLY A 53 -10.88 -10.75 2.45
CA GLY A 53 -11.29 -11.99 1.79
C GLY A 53 -10.91 -12.02 0.31
N ALA A 54 -11.23 -10.97 -0.45
CA ALA A 54 -10.86 -10.85 -1.86
C ALA A 54 -9.35 -10.79 -2.11
N SER A 55 -8.56 -10.31 -1.14
CA SER A 55 -7.09 -10.31 -1.20
C SER A 55 -6.50 -11.68 -0.90
N MET A 56 -7.09 -12.42 0.03
CA MET A 56 -6.71 -13.80 0.35
C MET A 56 -7.11 -14.77 -0.76
N GLU A 57 -8.27 -14.59 -1.38
CA GLU A 57 -8.74 -15.35 -2.55
C GLU A 57 -7.78 -15.19 -3.75
N ARG A 58 -7.39 -13.95 -4.09
CA ARG A 58 -6.35 -13.71 -5.11
C ARG A 58 -5.03 -14.40 -4.78
N ARG A 59 -4.69 -14.52 -3.50
CA ARG A 59 -3.47 -15.21 -3.07
C ARG A 59 -3.60 -16.72 -3.20
N PHE A 60 -4.76 -17.31 -2.90
CA PHE A 60 -5.04 -18.73 -3.13
C PHE A 60 -4.78 -19.09 -4.60
N ARG A 61 -5.43 -18.39 -5.53
CA ARG A 61 -5.26 -18.55 -6.99
C ARG A 61 -3.91 -18.11 -7.56
N THR A 62 -3.00 -17.59 -6.73
CA THR A 62 -1.59 -17.34 -7.11
C THR A 62 -0.68 -18.49 -6.67
N LEU A 63 -1.13 -19.30 -5.70
CA LEU A 63 -0.44 -20.48 -5.20
C LEU A 63 -0.88 -21.72 -5.98
N ASP A 64 -2.19 -21.93 -6.10
CA ASP A 64 -2.81 -22.91 -7.01
C ASP A 64 -2.40 -22.56 -8.44
N ARG A 65 -1.42 -23.29 -8.97
CA ARG A 65 -0.82 -23.10 -10.30
C ARG A 65 -1.30 -24.13 -11.30
N ASN A 66 -1.71 -25.30 -10.81
CA ASN A 66 -2.25 -26.38 -11.64
C ASN A 66 -3.77 -26.23 -11.87
N ALA A 67 -4.42 -25.30 -11.15
CA ALA A 67 -5.85 -25.00 -11.18
C ALA A 67 -6.73 -26.18 -10.72
N ASP A 68 -6.38 -26.82 -9.61
CA ASP A 68 -7.09 -27.97 -9.03
C ASP A 68 -7.94 -27.67 -7.76
N ASP A 69 -8.13 -26.37 -7.44
CA ASP A 69 -8.85 -25.87 -6.26
C ASP A 69 -8.24 -26.34 -4.92
N ARG A 70 -6.95 -26.70 -4.93
CA ARG A 70 -6.14 -27.02 -3.76
C ARG A 70 -4.81 -26.27 -3.83
N VAL A 71 -4.13 -26.18 -2.68
CA VAL A 71 -2.75 -25.70 -2.61
C VAL A 71 -1.91 -26.76 -1.92
N THR A 72 -0.96 -27.34 -2.66
CA THR A 72 -0.06 -28.38 -2.15
C THR A 72 1.27 -27.79 -1.65
N LYS A 73 2.08 -28.62 -0.97
CA LYS A 73 3.37 -28.20 -0.39
C LYS A 73 4.38 -27.74 -1.46
N ASP A 74 4.34 -28.29 -2.66
CA ASP A 74 5.23 -27.95 -3.79
C ASP A 74 4.86 -26.63 -4.48
N GLU A 75 3.62 -26.18 -4.33
CA GLU A 75 3.16 -24.87 -4.81
C GLU A 75 3.51 -23.72 -3.86
N LEU A 76 3.73 -24.02 -2.57
CA LEU A 76 4.11 -23.02 -1.57
C LEU A 76 5.53 -22.48 -1.83
N PRO A 77 5.73 -21.14 -1.90
CA PRO A 77 7.06 -20.56 -2.12
C PRO A 77 8.02 -20.72 -0.93
N SER A 78 7.54 -21.21 0.22
CA SER A 78 8.39 -21.55 1.38
C SER A 78 7.72 -22.59 2.27
N PRO A 79 8.44 -23.62 2.76
CA PRO A 79 7.91 -24.61 3.71
C PRO A 79 7.45 -24.03 5.05
N ASN A 80 7.85 -22.80 5.41
CA ASN A 80 7.49 -22.13 6.65
C ASN A 80 6.45 -21.01 6.45
N ALA A 81 5.73 -21.02 5.32
CA ALA A 81 4.65 -20.08 5.08
C ALA A 81 3.57 -20.19 6.17
N ARG A 82 3.12 -19.04 6.71
CA ARG A 82 1.94 -18.93 7.60
C ARG A 82 0.68 -19.60 7.01
N ILE A 83 0.65 -19.81 5.70
CA ILE A 83 -0.34 -20.57 4.95
C ILE A 83 -0.53 -22.00 5.49
N LYS A 84 0.49 -22.65 6.07
CA LYS A 84 0.33 -23.94 6.75
C LYS A 84 -0.61 -23.92 7.96
N ALA A 85 -0.92 -22.76 8.53
CA ALA A 85 -1.91 -22.66 9.61
C ALA A 85 -3.37 -22.85 9.13
N PHE A 86 -3.58 -22.92 7.81
CA PHE A 86 -4.89 -23.14 7.19
C PHE A 86 -5.18 -24.63 6.97
N ASP A 87 -4.14 -25.49 6.91
CA ASP A 87 -4.26 -26.95 6.89
C ASP A 87 -4.81 -27.42 8.25
N ARG A 88 -6.13 -27.60 8.35
CA ARG A 88 -6.82 -27.91 9.61
C ARG A 88 -6.81 -29.41 9.86
N ASN A 89 -6.99 -30.20 8.82
CA ASN A 89 -7.05 -31.66 8.89
C ASN A 89 -5.65 -32.32 8.99
N LYS A 90 -4.58 -31.58 8.62
CA LYS A 90 -3.18 -32.00 8.58
C LYS A 90 -2.87 -33.05 7.52
N ASP A 91 -3.62 -33.06 6.43
CA ASP A 91 -3.37 -33.95 5.27
C ASP A 91 -2.23 -33.44 4.36
N GLY A 92 -1.77 -32.20 4.56
CA GLY A 92 -0.68 -31.58 3.81
C GLY A 92 -1.12 -30.84 2.54
N VAL A 93 -2.43 -30.74 2.30
CA VAL A 93 -3.06 -30.02 1.21
C VAL A 93 -4.07 -29.03 1.78
N ILE A 94 -4.10 -27.80 1.27
CA ILE A 94 -5.05 -26.79 1.74
C ILE A 94 -6.17 -26.67 0.71
N THR A 95 -7.38 -27.04 1.10
CA THR A 95 -8.57 -26.90 0.24
C THR A 95 -9.09 -25.46 0.24
N ALA A 96 -9.84 -25.07 -0.81
CA ALA A 96 -10.52 -23.77 -0.86
C ALA A 96 -11.44 -23.50 0.35
N ILE A 97 -12.06 -24.55 0.93
CA ILE A 97 -12.90 -24.46 2.13
C ILE A 97 -12.05 -24.07 3.35
N GLU A 98 -10.98 -24.81 3.61
CA GLU A 98 -10.05 -24.52 4.71
C GLU A 98 -9.35 -23.16 4.56
N TRP A 99 -9.06 -22.77 3.31
CA TRP A 99 -8.55 -21.45 3.00
C TRP A 99 -9.54 -20.35 3.40
N SER A 100 -10.82 -20.51 3.07
CA SER A 100 -11.89 -19.57 3.41
C SER A 100 -12.14 -19.50 4.93
N GLU A 101 -12.29 -20.65 5.60
CA GLU A 101 -12.46 -20.72 7.05
C GLU A 101 -11.27 -20.11 7.80
N GLY A 102 -10.03 -20.47 7.41
CA GLY A 102 -8.82 -19.92 8.01
C GLY A 102 -8.66 -18.43 7.73
N THR A 103 -9.14 -17.94 6.59
CA THR A 103 -9.15 -16.51 6.25
C THR A 103 -10.08 -15.73 7.18
N LEU A 104 -11.30 -16.24 7.41
CA LEU A 104 -12.26 -15.62 8.34
C LEU A 104 -11.72 -15.65 9.78
N ALA A 105 -11.26 -16.80 10.25
CA ALA A 105 -10.70 -16.95 11.60
C ALA A 105 -9.42 -16.11 11.82
N TRP A 106 -8.64 -15.82 10.77
CA TRP A 106 -7.51 -14.91 10.86
C TRP A 106 -7.95 -13.45 10.89
N PHE A 107 -8.97 -13.07 10.12
CA PHE A 107 -9.57 -11.75 10.18
C PHE A 107 -10.11 -11.45 11.59
N ASP A 108 -10.88 -12.38 12.16
CA ASP A 108 -11.48 -12.25 13.51
C ASP A 108 -10.44 -12.14 14.64
N ARG A 109 -9.19 -12.57 14.39
CA ARG A 109 -8.05 -12.40 15.33
C ARG A 109 -7.33 -11.04 15.17
N MET A 110 -7.56 -10.34 14.07
CA MET A 110 -6.98 -9.03 13.79
C MET A 110 -7.95 -7.88 14.03
N ASP A 111 -9.24 -8.11 13.82
CA ASP A 111 -10.36 -7.24 14.16
C ASP A 111 -10.60 -7.35 15.68
N LEU A 112 -9.96 -6.47 16.46
CA LEU A 112 -9.90 -6.58 17.92
C LEU A 112 -11.08 -5.92 18.62
N ASN A 113 -11.75 -4.99 17.94
CA ASN A 113 -12.97 -4.32 18.41
C ASN A 113 -14.27 -4.96 17.86
N HIS A 114 -14.15 -5.86 16.88
CA HIS A 114 -15.23 -6.54 16.16
C HIS A 114 -16.14 -5.59 15.34
N ASP A 115 -15.55 -4.54 14.75
CA ASP A 115 -16.26 -3.58 13.88
C ASP A 115 -16.39 -4.03 12.41
N GLY A 116 -15.75 -5.14 12.03
CA GLY A 116 -15.77 -5.67 10.66
C GLY A 116 -14.70 -5.08 9.73
N THR A 117 -13.79 -4.27 10.28
CA THR A 117 -12.57 -3.79 9.63
C THR A 117 -11.32 -4.17 10.44
N VAL A 118 -10.14 -4.01 9.83
CA VAL A 118 -8.85 -4.16 10.52
C VAL A 118 -8.03 -2.91 10.26
N THR A 119 -7.75 -2.17 11.33
CA THR A 119 -6.89 -0.98 11.30
C THR A 119 -5.39 -1.34 11.29
N SER A 120 -4.54 -0.36 11.00
CA SER A 120 -3.08 -0.45 11.11
C SER A 120 -2.64 -0.75 12.55
N GLU A 121 -3.35 -0.14 13.50
CA GLU A 121 -3.14 -0.16 14.93
C GLU A 121 -3.49 -1.53 15.49
N GLU A 122 -4.68 -2.06 15.21
CA GLU A 122 -5.07 -3.40 15.63
C GLU A 122 -4.21 -4.48 14.98
N ARG A 123 -3.81 -4.32 13.71
CA ARG A 123 -2.86 -5.23 13.07
C ARG A 123 -1.49 -5.18 13.77
N ALA A 124 -1.09 -4.04 14.34
CA ALA A 124 0.13 -3.93 15.13
C ALA A 124 -0.01 -4.59 16.51
N GLU A 125 -1.13 -4.38 17.20
CA GLU A 125 -1.44 -5.02 18.49
C GLU A 125 -1.61 -6.54 18.36
N SER A 126 -2.32 -7.02 17.34
CA SER A 126 -2.48 -8.46 17.05
C SER A 126 -1.14 -9.15 16.76
N ARG A 127 -0.11 -8.43 16.27
CA ARG A 127 1.27 -8.95 16.15
C ARG A 127 2.01 -9.01 17.49
N LYS A 128 1.73 -8.12 18.45
CA LYS A 128 2.33 -8.14 19.80
C LYS A 128 1.75 -9.27 20.67
N ARG A 129 0.57 -9.80 20.31
CA ARG A 129 -0.15 -10.87 20.99
C ARG A 129 0.16 -12.28 20.44
N GLN A 130 1.07 -12.40 19.47
CA GLN A 130 1.50 -13.66 18.83
C GLN A 130 2.90 -14.08 19.30
#